data_AF-A0A963KHW4-F1
#
_entry.id   AF-A0A963KHW4-F1
#
_cell.length_a   1.000
_cell.length_b   1.000
_cell.length_c   1.000
_cell.angle_alpha   90.00
_cell.angle_beta   90.00
_cell.angle_gamma   90.00
#
_symmetry.space_group_name_H-M   'P 1'
#
loop_
_entity.id
_entity.type
_entity.pdbx_description
1 polymer ?
#
loop_
_entity_poly.entity_id
_entity_poly.type
_entity_poly.pdbx_seq_one_letter_code
_entity_poly.pdbx_strand_id
1 'polypeptide(L)'
;MDRQALDTNPQTPVLDPAHLPARLDSVDALEDFLVRPSQALIDDLAQVDGDIMILGVAGKMGPTLARLARNAAPGKRIIGVARFSDPQ
;
A
#
# COMPACT_ATOMS: atom_id res chain seq x y z
N MET A 1 -30.38 -21.53 7.49
CA MET A 1 -30.13 -21.75 6.04
C MET A 1 -29.60 -20.44 5.52
N ASP A 2 -28.28 -20.34 5.64
CA ASP A 2 -27.66 -19.14 6.17
C ASP A 2 -27.26 -18.16 5.09
N ARG A 3 -27.40 -16.89 5.46
CA ARG A 3 -27.08 -15.71 4.68
C ARG A 3 -25.58 -15.70 4.40
N GLN A 4 -25.18 -16.20 3.23
CA GLN A 4 -23.90 -15.82 2.64
C GLN A 4 -24.05 -14.36 2.17
N ALA A 5 -23.95 -13.43 3.13
CA ALA A 5 -23.63 -12.06 2.81
C ALA A 5 -22.28 -12.12 2.08
N LEU A 6 -22.29 -11.77 0.81
CA LEU A 6 -21.06 -11.50 0.10
C LEU A 6 -20.39 -10.33 0.82
N ASP A 7 -19.37 -10.62 1.61
CA ASP A 7 -18.38 -9.64 2.03
C ASP A 7 -17.69 -9.15 0.76
N THR A 8 -18.32 -8.20 0.07
CA THR A 8 -17.68 -7.38 -0.94
C THR A 8 -16.79 -6.37 -0.23
N ASN A 9 -15.87 -6.85 0.59
CA ASN A 9 -14.74 -6.06 1.01
C ASN A 9 -13.66 -6.30 -0.04
N PRO A 10 -13.27 -5.30 -0.86
CA PRO A 10 -12.15 -5.47 -1.78
C PRO A 10 -10.88 -5.64 -0.94
N GLN A 11 -10.58 -6.87 -0.54
CA GLN A 11 -9.33 -7.21 0.11
C GLN A 11 -8.23 -6.92 -0.90
N THR A 12 -7.44 -5.87 -0.66
CA THR A 12 -6.25 -5.61 -1.46
C THR A 12 -5.41 -6.88 -1.49
N PRO A 13 -5.00 -7.38 -2.66
CA PRO A 13 -4.24 -8.61 -2.76
C PRO A 13 -2.94 -8.50 -1.95
N VAL A 14 -2.77 -9.39 -0.99
CA VAL A 14 -1.56 -9.51 -0.16
C VAL A 14 -0.43 -10.11 -0.98
N LEU A 15 0.79 -9.63 -0.77
CA LEU A 15 2.00 -10.18 -1.38
C LEU A 15 2.25 -11.61 -0.87
N ASP A 16 2.34 -12.55 -1.80
CA ASP A 16 2.74 -13.93 -1.55
C ASP A 16 4.13 -14.20 -2.16
N PRO A 17 5.20 -14.28 -1.34
CA PRO A 17 6.55 -14.55 -1.82
C PRO A 17 6.73 -15.93 -2.49
N ALA A 18 5.83 -16.89 -2.24
CA ALA A 18 5.90 -18.20 -2.86
C ALA A 18 5.40 -18.20 -4.32
N HIS A 19 4.64 -17.18 -4.71
CA HIS A 19 4.01 -17.07 -6.03
C HIS A 19 4.37 -15.75 -6.74
N LEU A 20 5.66 -15.49 -6.88
CA LEU A 20 6.14 -14.32 -7.62
C LEU A 20 5.96 -14.50 -9.14
N PRO A 21 5.54 -13.44 -9.87
CA PRO A 21 5.48 -13.51 -11.32
C PRO A 21 6.89 -13.61 -11.91
N ALA A 22 7.05 -14.42 -12.97
CA ALA A 22 8.34 -14.55 -13.66
C ALA A 22 8.79 -13.25 -14.37
N ARG A 23 7.83 -12.39 -14.72
CA ARG A 23 8.03 -11.08 -15.35
C ARG A 23 6.82 -10.18 -15.14
N LEU A 24 7.03 -8.88 -15.30
CA LEU A 24 5.99 -7.86 -15.30
C LEU A 24 6.00 -7.17 -16.67
N ASP A 25 4.83 -7.11 -17.30
CA ASP A 25 4.73 -6.74 -18.72
C ASP A 25 4.68 -5.22 -18.95
N SER A 26 4.58 -4.42 -17.89
CA SER A 26 4.54 -2.96 -17.96
C SER A 26 4.99 -2.31 -16.65
N VAL A 27 5.31 -1.01 -16.72
CA VAL A 27 5.60 -0.19 -15.52
C VAL A 27 4.37 -0.11 -14.62
N ASP A 28 3.17 0.04 -15.19
CA ASP A 28 1.93 0.07 -14.41
C ASP A 28 1.69 -1.25 -13.67
N ALA A 29 1.94 -2.39 -14.33
CA ALA A 29 1.85 -3.71 -13.69
C ALA A 29 2.88 -3.86 -12.56
N LEU A 30 4.07 -3.28 -12.71
CA LEU A 30 5.07 -3.23 -11.65
C LEU A 30 4.62 -2.35 -10.49
N GLU A 31 4.14 -1.14 -10.75
CA GLU A 31 3.66 -0.22 -9.71
C GLU A 31 2.48 -0.83 -8.93
N ASP A 32 1.55 -1.52 -9.60
CA ASP A 32 0.44 -2.22 -8.94
C ASP A 32 0.90 -3.45 -8.14
N PHE A 33 1.98 -4.10 -8.56
CA PHE A 33 2.58 -5.18 -7.79
C PHE A 33 3.32 -4.66 -6.55
N LEU A 34 4.08 -3.57 -6.67
CA LEU A 34 4.88 -2.98 -5.59
C LEU A 34 4.04 -2.43 -4.44
N VAL A 35 2.76 -2.14 -4.68
CA VAL A 35 1.83 -1.65 -3.65
C VAL A 35 1.03 -2.75 -2.97
N ARG A 36 1.33 -4.03 -3.23
CA ARG A 36 0.75 -5.17 -2.52
C ARG A 36 1.43 -5.34 -1.17
N PRO A 37 0.72 -5.15 -0.04
CA PRO A 37 1.32 -5.29 1.27
C PRO A 37 1.56 -6.76 1.60
N SER A 38 2.59 -7.05 2.38
CA SER A 38 2.72 -8.37 3.02
C SER A 38 1.79 -8.46 4.23
N GLN A 39 1.43 -9.68 4.63
CA GLN A 39 0.64 -9.86 5.85
C GLN A 39 1.37 -9.32 7.09
N ALA A 40 2.69 -9.55 7.17
CA ALA A 40 3.52 -9.02 8.25
C ALA A 40 3.44 -7.48 8.35
N LEU A 41 3.47 -6.77 7.21
CA LEU A 41 3.33 -5.30 7.21
C LEU A 41 1.94 -4.85 7.69
N ILE A 42 0.88 -5.57 7.30
CA ILE A 42 -0.49 -5.29 7.76
C ILE A 42 -0.58 -5.46 9.27
N ASP A 43 -0.08 -6.58 9.78
CA ASP A 43 -0.10 -6.92 11.21
C ASP A 43 0.71 -5.90 12.02
N ASP A 44 1.91 -5.54 11.56
CA ASP A 44 2.77 -4.54 12.18
C ASP A 44 2.08 -3.16 12.25
N LEU A 45 1.50 -2.69 11.14
CA LEU A 45 0.82 -1.41 11.10
C LEU A 45 -0.49 -1.41 11.90
N ALA A 46 -1.14 -2.56 12.10
CA ALA A 46 -2.31 -2.68 12.96
C ALA A 46 -1.98 -2.45 14.44
N GLN A 47 -0.74 -2.74 14.87
CA GLN A 47 -0.27 -2.50 16.24
C GLN A 47 0.18 -1.05 16.49
N VAL A 48 0.41 -0.27 15.44
CA VAL A 48 0.83 1.14 15.58
C VAL A 48 -0.39 1.99 15.86
N ASP A 49 -0.39 2.74 16.96
CA ASP A 49 -1.45 3.71 17.23
C ASP A 49 -1.33 4.96 16.35
N GLY A 50 -2.47 5.55 15.98
CA GLY A 50 -2.52 6.79 15.21
C GLY A 50 -2.34 6.63 13.70
N ASP A 51 -2.04 7.76 13.05
CA ASP A 51 -1.93 7.93 11.60
C ASP A 51 -0.48 7.85 11.11
N ILE A 52 -0.26 7.72 9.80
CA ILE A 52 1.06 7.53 9.18
C ILE A 52 1.48 8.79 8.43
N MET A 53 2.68 9.32 8.72
CA MET A 53 3.29 10.41 7.96
C MET A 53 4.50 9.91 7.16
N ILE A 54 4.56 10.26 5.87
CA ILE A 54 5.64 9.90 4.96
C ILE A 54 6.40 11.16 4.56
N LEU A 55 7.63 11.30 5.03
CA LEU A 55 8.51 12.42 4.70
C LEU A 55 9.27 12.13 3.40
N GLY A 56 9.30 13.10 2.48
CA GLY A 56 9.89 12.92 1.15
C GLY A 56 8.98 12.19 0.16
N VAL A 57 7.66 12.33 0.29
CA VAL A 57 6.67 11.60 -0.55
C VAL A 57 6.78 11.90 -2.05
N ALA A 58 7.42 13.00 -2.45
CA ALA A 58 7.67 13.34 -3.85
C ALA A 58 8.98 12.74 -4.39
N GLY A 59 9.73 11.97 -3.59
CA GLY A 59 10.89 11.21 -4.06
C GLY A 59 10.50 10.04 -4.96
N LYS A 60 11.49 9.37 -5.55
CA LYS A 60 11.27 8.26 -6.52
C LYS A 60 10.29 7.20 -6.03
N MET A 61 10.50 6.71 -4.80
CA MET A 61 9.67 5.67 -4.19
C MET A 61 8.50 6.24 -3.38
N GLY A 62 8.41 7.56 -3.24
CA GLY A 62 7.48 8.19 -2.31
C GLY A 62 6.01 7.92 -2.65
N PRO A 63 5.56 8.08 -3.92
CA PRO A 63 4.19 7.75 -4.31
C PRO A 63 3.87 6.26 -4.12
N THR A 64 4.78 5.37 -4.52
CA THR A 64 4.62 3.92 -4.36
C THR A 64 4.54 3.52 -2.88
N LEU A 65 5.38 4.10 -2.02
CA LEU A 65 5.35 3.85 -0.57
C LEU A 65 4.05 4.36 0.08
N ALA A 66 3.54 5.53 -0.35
CA ALA A 66 2.28 6.06 0.15
C ALA A 66 1.09 5.18 -0.24
N ARG A 67 1.08 4.65 -1.47
CA ARG A 67 0.08 3.68 -1.92
C ARG A 67 0.17 2.38 -1.12
N LEU A 68 1.38 1.85 -0.92
CA LEU A 68 1.62 0.65 -0.11
C LEU A 68 1.11 0.82 1.33
N ALA A 69 1.43 1.94 1.98
CA ALA A 69 0.97 2.23 3.34
C ALA A 69 -0.56 2.34 3.41
N ARG A 70 -1.20 2.98 2.42
CA ARG A 70 -2.67 3.04 2.33
C ARG A 70 -3.30 1.67 2.18
N ASN A 71 -2.67 0.80 1.39
CA ASN A 71 -3.15 -0.57 1.15
C ASN A 71 -2.96 -1.47 2.38
N ALA A 72 -1.86 -1.29 3.12
CA ALA A 72 -1.57 -2.06 4.33
C ALA A 72 -2.42 -1.62 5.53
N ALA A 73 -2.78 -0.34 5.61
CA ALA A 73 -3.53 0.23 6.73
C ALA A 73 -4.71 1.10 6.24
N PRO A 74 -5.76 0.51 5.65
CA PRO A 74 -6.85 1.26 5.00
C PRO A 74 -7.66 2.14 5.97
N GLY A 75 -7.64 1.84 7.26
CA GLY A 75 -8.30 2.63 8.32
C GLY A 75 -7.47 3.79 8.87
N LYS A 76 -6.19 3.91 8.50
CA LYS A 76 -5.30 5.00 8.95
C LYS A 76 -5.24 6.12 7.94
N ARG A 77 -5.07 7.36 8.40
CA ARG A 77 -4.77 8.48 7.49
C ARG A 77 -3.31 8.42 7.09
N ILE A 78 -3.06 8.55 5.78
CA ILE A 78 -1.71 8.64 5.22
C ILE A 78 -1.43 10.10 4.84
N ILE A 79 -0.42 10.70 5.46
CA ILE A 79 -0.04 12.10 5.27
C ILE A 79 1.31 12.14 4.55
N GLY A 80 1.29 12.52 3.27
CA GLY A 80 2.51 12.74 2.49
C GLY A 80 3.07 14.13 2.71
N VAL A 81 4.35 14.24 3.03
CA VAL A 81 5.08 15.51 3.16
C VAL A 81 6.22 15.52 2.15
N ALA A 82 6.29 16.56 1.32
CA ALA A 82 7.39 16.79 0.42
C ALA A 82 7.91 18.21 0.59
N ARG A 83 9.23 18.36 0.55
CA ARG A 83 9.84 19.65 0.25
C ARG A 83 9.90 19.73 -1.27
N PHE A 84 9.04 20.55 -1.85
CA PHE A 84 9.25 20.96 -3.23
C PHE A 84 10.44 21.93 -3.21
N SER A 85 11.54 21.51 -3.82
CA SER A 85 12.78 22.30 -3.87
C SER A 85 12.70 23.50 -4.82
N ASP A 86 11.55 23.69 -5.47
CA ASP A 86 11.29 24.78 -6.40
C ASP A 86 9.97 25.47 -6.01
N PRO A 87 9.99 26.77 -5.67
CA PRO A 87 8.79 27.56 -5.37
C PRO A 87 8.03 28.05 -6.61
N GLN A 88 8.28 27.51 -7.80
CA GLN A 88 7.63 27.89 -9.06
C GLN A 88 6.36 27.07 -9.32
#